data_AF-A0A7K5HFR4-F1
#
_entry.id   AF-A0A7K5HFR4-F1
#
_cell.length_a   1.000
_cell.length_b   1.000
_cell.length_c   1.000
_cell.angle_alpha   90.00
_cell.angle_beta   90.00
_cell.angle_gamma   90.00
#
_symmetry.space_group_name_H-M   'P 1'
#
loop_
_entity.id
_entity.type
_entity.pdbx_description
1 polymer ?
#
loop_
_entity_poly.entity_id
_entity_poly.type
_entity_poly.pdbx_seq_one_letter_code
_entity_poly.pdbx_strand_id
1 'polypeptide(L)'
;AVETGNKTTELRLCNKLVELLVNLKSYEESLEYARASLMLSVSLGNQLNERIAYHRLAAIHHHLGHCELAEHFYLKALSLCSSPLEFEEETLYYVKVYLILGDIIFYDLKDPFDAAGYYHLALAAAMDLGNKKAQLKIYTRLAIIYHNFLVDREMSLFFYQKARTFATELNIRRINLAP
;
A
#
# COMPACT_ATOMS: atom_id res chain seq x y z
N ALA A 1 -15.41 30.69 -12.28
CA ALA A 1 -16.09 30.13 -11.08
C ALA A 1 -17.01 28.95 -11.44
N VAL A 2 -17.92 29.09 -12.42
CA VAL A 2 -18.84 28.01 -12.83
C VAL A 2 -18.09 26.79 -13.42
N GLU A 3 -17.06 27.01 -14.24
CA GLU A 3 -16.30 25.92 -14.88
C GLU A 3 -15.47 25.09 -13.89
N THR A 4 -14.86 25.74 -12.89
CA THR A 4 -14.13 25.06 -11.80
C THR A 4 -15.07 24.29 -10.85
N GLY A 5 -16.27 24.83 -10.59
CA GLY A 5 -17.32 24.14 -9.83
C GLY A 5 -17.85 22.88 -10.54
N ASN A 6 -17.89 22.92 -11.87
CA ASN A 6 -18.25 21.74 -12.66
C ASN A 6 -17.16 20.66 -12.59
N LYS A 7 -15.89 21.01 -12.86
CA LYS A 7 -14.75 20.06 -12.81
C LYS A 7 -14.57 19.38 -11.45
N THR A 8 -14.79 20.10 -10.36
CA THR A 8 -14.73 19.52 -9.01
C THR A 8 -15.88 18.55 -8.73
N THR A 9 -17.08 18.83 -9.24
CA THR A 9 -18.23 17.92 -9.13
C THR A 9 -18.02 16.67 -9.98
N GLU A 10 -17.50 16.84 -11.20
CA GLU A 10 -17.14 15.76 -12.11
C GLU A 10 -16.07 14.84 -11.49
N LEU A 11 -15.01 15.41 -10.92
CA LEU A 11 -13.97 14.63 -10.21
C LEU A 11 -14.57 13.77 -9.09
N ARG A 12 -15.47 14.34 -8.29
CA ARG A 12 -16.16 13.60 -7.23
C ARG A 12 -17.01 12.46 -7.79
N LEU A 13 -17.68 12.67 -8.91
CA LEU A 13 -18.48 11.64 -9.58
C LEU A 13 -17.59 10.53 -10.13
N CYS A 14 -16.54 10.86 -10.89
CA CYS A 14 -15.55 9.89 -11.38
C CYS A 14 -14.99 9.07 -10.22
N ASN A 15 -14.64 9.72 -9.11
CA ASN A 15 -14.13 9.03 -7.94
C ASN A 15 -15.13 8.05 -7.32
N LYS A 16 -16.43 8.38 -7.28
CA LYS A 16 -17.47 7.46 -6.80
C LYS A 16 -17.68 6.29 -7.76
N LEU A 17 -17.65 6.55 -9.07
CA LEU A 17 -17.82 5.51 -10.09
C LEU A 17 -16.68 4.50 -10.06
N VAL A 18 -15.43 4.97 -9.93
CA VAL A 18 -14.26 4.08 -9.77
C VAL A 18 -14.46 3.15 -8.58
N GLU A 19 -14.82 3.70 -7.42
CA GLU A 19 -15.02 2.91 -6.20
C GLU A 19 -16.15 1.88 -6.36
N LEU A 20 -17.28 2.29 -6.95
CA LEU A 20 -18.40 1.39 -7.23
C LEU A 20 -18.01 0.27 -8.18
N LEU A 21 -17.37 0.59 -9.31
CA LEU A 21 -17.00 -0.38 -10.34
C LEU A 21 -15.94 -1.37 -9.84
N VAL A 22 -14.95 -0.90 -9.06
CA VAL A 22 -13.97 -1.77 -8.38
C VAL A 22 -14.67 -2.73 -7.42
N ASN A 23 -15.63 -2.25 -6.63
CA ASN A 23 -16.42 -3.11 -5.72
C ASN A 23 -17.27 -4.15 -6.48
N LEU A 24 -17.75 -3.79 -7.67
CA LEU A 24 -18.45 -4.70 -8.58
C LEU A 24 -17.51 -5.60 -9.40
N LYS A 25 -16.18 -5.44 -9.25
CA LYS A 25 -15.13 -6.13 -10.00
C LYS A 25 -15.15 -5.84 -11.51
N SER A 26 -15.76 -4.72 -11.92
CA SER A 26 -15.73 -4.20 -13.29
C SER A 26 -14.47 -3.36 -13.51
N TYR A 27 -13.32 -4.01 -13.49
CA TYR A 27 -12.02 -3.32 -13.45
C TYR A 27 -11.69 -2.59 -14.75
N GLU A 28 -12.00 -3.17 -15.90
CA GLU A 28 -11.77 -2.57 -17.21
C GLU A 28 -12.57 -1.27 -17.38
N GLU A 29 -13.85 -1.29 -17.00
CA GLU A 29 -14.71 -0.10 -17.04
C GLU A 29 -14.22 0.97 -16.03
N SER A 30 -13.74 0.54 -14.86
CA SER A 30 -13.23 1.46 -13.84
C SER A 30 -11.98 2.25 -14.28
N LEU A 31 -11.19 1.72 -15.23
CA LEU A 31 -10.00 2.39 -15.75
C LEU A 31 -10.33 3.73 -16.42
N GLU A 32 -11.43 3.81 -17.16
CA GLU A 32 -11.84 5.02 -17.87
C GLU A 32 -12.08 6.16 -16.87
N TYR A 33 -12.87 5.88 -15.82
CA TYR A 33 -13.17 6.84 -14.76
C TYR A 33 -11.95 7.17 -13.89
N ALA A 34 -11.03 6.22 -13.68
CA ALA A 34 -9.81 6.45 -12.92
C ALA A 34 -8.81 7.33 -13.69
N ARG A 35 -8.73 7.20 -15.02
CA ARG A 35 -7.95 8.10 -15.88
C ARG A 35 -8.57 9.49 -15.94
N ALA A 36 -9.89 9.57 -16.06
CA ALA A 36 -10.61 10.85 -16.01
C ALA A 36 -10.38 11.57 -14.67
N SER A 37 -10.48 10.85 -13.54
CA SER A 37 -10.22 11.44 -12.22
C SER A 37 -8.78 11.92 -12.07
N LEU A 38 -7.79 11.18 -12.62
CA LEU A 38 -6.39 11.62 -12.63
C LEU A 38 -6.23 12.93 -13.42
N MET A 39 -6.74 12.97 -14.66
CA MET A 39 -6.65 14.15 -15.53
C MET A 39 -7.31 15.38 -14.88
N LEU A 40 -8.48 15.21 -14.28
CA LEU A 40 -9.17 16.27 -13.56
C LEU A 40 -8.36 16.73 -12.34
N SER A 41 -7.79 15.81 -11.57
CA SER A 41 -6.98 16.12 -10.40
C SER A 41 -5.75 16.96 -10.74
N VAL A 42 -5.04 16.60 -11.81
CA VAL A 42 -3.91 17.37 -12.36
C VAL A 42 -4.37 18.75 -12.82
N SER A 43 -5.48 18.83 -13.55
CA SER A 43 -5.99 20.11 -14.05
C SER A 43 -6.40 21.08 -12.94
N LEU A 44 -6.84 20.54 -11.79
CA LEU A 44 -7.23 21.29 -10.61
C LEU A 44 -6.02 21.60 -9.69
N GLY A 45 -4.84 21.05 -9.99
CA GLY A 45 -3.62 21.22 -9.18
C GLY A 45 -3.72 20.63 -7.77
N ASN A 46 -4.56 19.61 -7.58
CA ASN A 46 -4.79 19.01 -6.26
C ASN A 46 -3.96 17.71 -6.11
N GLN A 47 -2.77 17.85 -5.53
CA GLN A 47 -1.83 16.74 -5.33
C GLN A 47 -2.41 15.57 -4.52
N LEU A 48 -3.28 15.83 -3.55
CA LEU A 48 -3.93 14.77 -2.78
C LEU A 48 -4.85 13.93 -3.67
N ASN A 49 -5.65 14.58 -4.52
CA ASN A 49 -6.51 13.89 -5.47
C ASN A 49 -5.70 13.15 -6.55
N GLU A 50 -4.57 13.72 -7.00
CA GLU A 50 -3.64 13.02 -7.90
C GLU A 50 -3.10 11.73 -7.26
N ARG A 51 -2.62 11.81 -6.00
CA ARG A 51 -2.17 10.64 -5.23
C ARG A 51 -3.25 9.57 -5.13
N ILE A 52 -4.49 9.98 -4.83
CA ILE A 52 -5.63 9.06 -4.74
C ILE A 52 -5.93 8.40 -6.10
N ALA A 53 -5.90 9.18 -7.19
CA ALA A 53 -6.14 8.66 -8.53
C ALA A 53 -5.07 7.64 -8.96
N TYR A 54 -3.79 7.94 -8.72
CA TYR A 54 -2.70 6.99 -8.97
C TYR A 54 -2.82 5.72 -8.13
N HIS A 55 -3.15 5.83 -6.84
CA HIS A 55 -3.38 4.66 -5.99
C HIS A 55 -4.52 3.77 -6.50
N ARG A 56 -5.61 4.38 -7.00
CA ARG A 56 -6.74 3.66 -7.57
C ARG A 56 -6.37 2.97 -8.88
N LEU A 57 -5.66 3.66 -9.77
CA LEU A 57 -5.11 3.05 -10.98
C LEU A 57 -4.24 1.85 -10.64
N ALA A 58 -3.37 1.97 -9.64
CA ALA A 58 -2.52 0.88 -9.19
C ALA A 58 -3.34 -0.34 -8.74
N ALA A 59 -4.36 -0.14 -7.90
CA ALA A 59 -5.23 -1.22 -7.43
C ALA A 59 -6.01 -1.89 -8.59
N ILE A 60 -6.53 -1.10 -9.53
CA ILE A 60 -7.23 -1.62 -10.71
C ILE A 60 -6.29 -2.45 -11.58
N HIS A 61 -5.08 -1.93 -11.86
CA HIS A 61 -4.08 -2.66 -12.63
C HIS A 61 -3.63 -3.95 -11.94
N HIS A 62 -3.52 -3.96 -10.61
CA HIS A 62 -3.24 -5.18 -9.84
C HIS A 62 -4.35 -6.22 -10.04
N HIS A 63 -5.62 -5.82 -9.90
CA HIS A 63 -6.75 -6.73 -10.12
C HIS A 63 -6.86 -7.27 -11.55
N LEU A 64 -6.36 -6.52 -12.54
CA LEU A 64 -6.26 -6.95 -13.93
C LEU A 64 -5.02 -7.83 -14.22
N GLY A 65 -4.16 -8.08 -13.22
CA GLY A 65 -2.92 -8.84 -13.38
C GLY A 65 -1.76 -8.05 -13.99
N HIS A 66 -1.94 -6.75 -14.24
CA HIS A 66 -0.91 -5.85 -14.76
C HIS A 66 0.04 -5.39 -13.63
N CYS A 67 0.79 -6.33 -13.06
CA CYS A 67 1.55 -6.14 -11.82
C CYS A 67 2.62 -5.04 -11.91
N GLU A 68 3.37 -4.98 -13.01
CA GLU A 68 4.40 -3.95 -13.24
C GLU A 68 3.78 -2.53 -13.33
N LEU A 69 2.61 -2.40 -13.98
CA LEU A 69 1.88 -1.13 -14.00
C LEU A 69 1.33 -0.77 -12.62
N ALA A 70 0.84 -1.76 -11.87
CA ALA A 70 0.37 -1.54 -10.51
C ALA A 70 1.49 -0.98 -9.62
N GLU A 71 2.67 -1.60 -9.68
CA GLU A 71 3.86 -1.12 -8.99
C GLU A 71 4.21 0.32 -9.39
N HIS A 72 4.29 0.59 -10.71
CA HIS A 72 4.59 1.92 -11.23
C HIS A 72 3.63 2.98 -10.65
N PHE A 73 2.32 2.71 -10.66
CA PHE A 73 1.33 3.67 -10.17
C PHE A 73 1.34 3.81 -8.64
N TYR A 74 1.61 2.75 -7.89
CA TYR A 74 1.79 2.84 -6.44
C TYR A 74 3.02 3.69 -6.08
N LEU A 75 4.15 3.48 -6.73
CA LEU A 75 5.35 4.29 -6.54
C LEU A 75 5.12 5.75 -6.92
N LYS A 76 4.37 5.99 -8.02
CA LYS A 76 3.97 7.35 -8.40
C LYS A 76 3.11 8.01 -7.33
N ALA A 77 2.14 7.29 -6.75
CA ALA A 77 1.33 7.80 -5.65
C ALA A 77 2.19 8.14 -4.41
N LEU A 78 3.15 7.29 -4.06
CA LEU A 78 4.07 7.55 -2.94
C LEU A 78 4.96 8.78 -3.18
N SER A 79 5.37 9.05 -4.42
CA SER A 79 6.20 10.21 -4.78
C SER A 79 5.49 11.56 -4.65
N LEU A 80 4.15 11.56 -4.61
CA LEU A 80 3.33 12.77 -4.53
C LEU A 80 3.08 13.25 -3.08
N CYS A 81 3.65 12.57 -2.08
CA CYS A 81 3.56 13.03 -0.70
C CYS A 81 4.53 14.19 -0.47
N SER A 82 4.02 15.36 -0.07
CA SER A 82 4.82 16.56 0.22
C SER A 82 5.63 16.45 1.51
N SER A 83 5.16 15.66 2.47
CA SER A 83 5.71 15.52 3.82
C SER A 83 5.77 14.03 4.22
N PRO A 84 6.65 13.24 3.59
CA PRO A 84 6.75 11.83 3.89
C PRO A 84 7.20 11.64 5.34
N LEU A 85 6.47 10.80 6.07
CA LEU A 85 6.78 10.38 7.45
C LEU A 85 6.74 11.51 8.50
N GLU A 86 6.15 12.66 8.19
CA GLU A 86 5.98 13.75 9.16
C GLU A 86 4.73 13.54 10.06
N PHE A 87 3.71 12.90 9.51
CA PHE A 87 2.43 12.66 10.17
C PHE A 87 2.10 11.16 10.21
N GLU A 88 1.33 10.75 11.22
CA GLU A 88 0.99 9.35 11.45
C GLU A 88 0.15 8.76 10.31
N GLU A 89 -0.78 9.54 9.74
CA GLU A 89 -1.66 9.12 8.66
C GLU A 89 -0.88 8.82 7.37
N GLU A 90 0.05 9.71 7.01
CA GLU A 90 0.99 9.55 5.90
C GLU A 90 1.85 8.32 6.11
N THR A 91 2.46 8.19 7.29
CA THR A 91 3.30 7.03 7.63
C THR A 91 2.53 5.72 7.51
N LEU A 92 1.29 5.71 8.00
CA LEU A 92 0.39 4.56 7.87
C LEU A 92 0.09 4.22 6.40
N TYR A 93 -0.03 5.23 5.53
CA TYR A 93 -0.18 5.01 4.08
C TYR A 93 1.07 4.35 3.48
N TYR A 94 2.28 4.82 3.80
CA TYR A 94 3.53 4.18 3.36
C TYR A 94 3.63 2.71 3.80
N VAL A 95 3.32 2.42 5.07
CA VAL A 95 3.28 1.03 5.58
C VAL A 95 2.35 0.15 4.73
N LYS A 96 1.14 0.65 4.41
CA LYS A 96 0.16 -0.09 3.62
C LYS A 96 0.63 -0.31 2.20
N VAL A 97 1.11 0.72 1.51
CA VAL A 97 1.51 0.61 0.09
C VAL A 97 2.76 -0.27 -0.06
N TYR A 98 3.77 -0.11 0.79
CA TYR A 98 4.94 -1.00 0.75
C TYR A 98 4.60 -2.45 1.05
N LEU A 99 3.63 -2.71 1.94
CA LEU A 99 3.11 -4.06 2.14
C LEU A 99 2.41 -4.62 0.90
N ILE A 100 1.60 -3.79 0.22
CA ILE A 100 0.93 -4.19 -1.03
C ILE A 100 1.97 -4.50 -2.11
N LEU A 101 2.96 -3.63 -2.30
CA LEU A 101 4.06 -3.85 -3.24
C LEU A 101 4.81 -5.14 -2.91
N GLY A 102 5.22 -5.34 -1.66
CA GLY A 102 5.86 -6.59 -1.24
C GLY A 102 4.99 -7.84 -1.47
N ASP A 103 3.67 -7.75 -1.25
CA ASP A 103 2.74 -8.85 -1.53
C ASP A 103 2.61 -9.10 -3.07
N ILE A 104 2.52 -8.05 -3.91
CA ILE A 104 2.48 -8.15 -5.39
C ILE A 104 3.76 -8.80 -5.93
N ILE A 105 4.92 -8.26 -5.55
CA ILE A 105 6.21 -8.73 -6.07
C ILE A 105 6.46 -10.19 -5.64
N PHE A 106 6.12 -10.54 -4.39
CA PHE A 106 6.32 -11.89 -3.87
C PHE A 106 5.36 -12.92 -4.47
N TYR A 107 4.06 -12.60 -4.51
CA TYR A 107 3.04 -13.58 -4.90
C TYR A 107 2.72 -13.58 -6.38
N ASP A 108 2.79 -12.44 -7.06
CA ASP A 108 2.38 -12.35 -8.46
C ASP A 108 3.59 -12.40 -9.39
N LEU A 109 4.63 -11.61 -9.11
CA LEU A 109 5.87 -11.61 -9.91
C LEU A 109 6.89 -12.69 -9.52
N LYS A 110 6.71 -13.33 -8.36
CA LYS A 110 7.60 -14.38 -7.83
C LYS A 110 9.05 -13.94 -7.68
N ASP A 111 9.27 -12.66 -7.33
CA ASP A 111 10.61 -12.14 -7.01
C ASP A 111 10.75 -11.94 -5.49
N PRO A 112 11.24 -12.95 -4.75
CA PRO A 112 11.39 -12.85 -3.31
C PRO A 112 12.46 -11.85 -2.87
N PHE A 113 13.46 -11.57 -3.71
CA PHE A 113 14.53 -10.64 -3.36
C PHE A 113 14.02 -9.21 -3.37
N ASP A 114 13.33 -8.82 -4.44
CA ASP A 114 12.77 -7.49 -4.56
C ASP A 114 11.60 -7.26 -3.58
N ALA A 115 10.77 -8.29 -3.36
CA ALA A 115 9.75 -8.25 -2.33
C ALA A 115 10.31 -7.99 -0.92
N ALA A 116 11.48 -8.58 -0.59
CA ALA A 116 12.15 -8.31 0.69
C ALA A 116 12.48 -6.81 0.83
N GLY A 117 12.92 -6.16 -0.25
CA GLY A 117 13.16 -4.72 -0.30
C GLY A 117 11.92 -3.92 0.12
N TYR A 118 10.77 -4.20 -0.49
CA TYR A 118 9.51 -3.54 -0.10
C TYR A 118 9.07 -3.84 1.34
N TYR A 119 9.25 -5.07 1.81
CA TYR A 119 8.96 -5.40 3.21
C TYR A 119 9.89 -4.68 4.20
N HIS A 120 11.16 -4.46 3.86
CA HIS A 120 12.06 -3.65 4.68
C HIS A 120 11.63 -2.18 4.74
N LEU A 121 11.21 -1.60 3.61
CA LEU A 121 10.64 -0.24 3.57
C LEU A 121 9.37 -0.14 4.43
N ALA A 122 8.48 -1.14 4.32
CA ALA A 122 7.30 -1.22 5.18
C ALA A 122 7.67 -1.34 6.67
N LEU A 123 8.73 -2.10 6.98
CA LEU A 123 9.18 -2.30 8.36
C LEU A 123 9.69 -0.99 8.96
N ALA A 124 10.51 -0.25 8.22
CA ALA A 124 11.04 1.05 8.65
C ALA A 124 9.90 2.03 8.97
N ALA A 125 8.92 2.16 8.07
CA ALA A 125 7.75 3.02 8.32
C ALA A 125 6.89 2.51 9.49
N ALA A 126 6.77 1.19 9.68
CA ALA A 126 6.00 0.64 10.80
C ALA A 126 6.72 0.78 12.15
N MET A 127 8.06 0.86 12.16
CA MET A 127 8.87 1.18 13.34
C MET A 127 8.68 2.63 13.74
N ASP A 128 8.74 3.54 12.78
CA ASP A 128 8.53 4.97 12.98
C ASP A 128 7.14 5.27 13.59
N LEU A 129 6.10 4.65 13.03
CA LEU A 129 4.73 4.75 13.56
C LEU A 129 4.51 4.00 14.90
N GLY A 130 5.45 3.17 15.33
CA GLY A 130 5.25 2.28 16.49
C GLY A 130 4.16 1.21 16.30
N ASN A 131 3.77 0.91 15.04
CA ASN A 131 2.68 -0.03 14.73
C ASN A 131 3.10 -1.50 14.90
N LYS A 132 2.98 -1.99 16.14
CA LYS A 132 3.37 -3.37 16.51
C LYS A 132 2.69 -4.47 15.69
N LYS A 133 1.42 -4.26 15.26
CA LYS A 133 0.69 -5.25 14.45
C LYS A 133 1.26 -5.34 13.03
N ALA A 134 1.58 -4.21 12.42
CA ALA A 134 2.24 -4.17 11.12
C ALA A 134 3.65 -4.77 11.21
N GLN A 135 4.43 -4.40 12.23
CA GLN A 135 5.77 -4.96 12.47
C GLN A 135 5.72 -6.49 12.58
N LEU A 136 4.78 -7.07 13.35
CA LEU A 136 4.60 -8.52 13.41
C LEU A 136 4.33 -9.17 12.04
N LYS A 137 3.40 -8.60 11.26
CA LYS A 137 3.09 -9.10 9.90
C LYS A 137 4.36 -9.09 9.04
N ILE A 138 5.09 -7.97 9.04
CA ILE A 138 6.26 -7.76 8.19
C ILE A 138 7.42 -8.67 8.59
N TYR A 139 7.71 -8.80 9.90
CA TYR A 139 8.71 -9.74 10.40
C TYR A 139 8.41 -11.18 9.99
N THR A 140 7.13 -11.56 9.99
CA THR A 140 6.73 -12.91 9.56
C THR A 140 6.99 -13.09 8.05
N ARG A 141 6.69 -12.08 7.22
CA ARG A 141 6.98 -12.11 5.77
C ARG A 141 8.48 -12.24 5.50
N LEU A 142 9.31 -11.39 6.13
CA LEU A 142 10.76 -11.42 5.98
C LEU A 142 11.35 -12.75 6.46
N ALA A 143 10.89 -13.29 7.60
CA ALA A 143 11.35 -14.60 8.09
C ALA A 143 11.11 -15.72 7.06
N ILE A 144 9.93 -15.74 6.44
CA ILE A 144 9.59 -16.71 5.37
C ILE A 144 10.50 -16.53 4.16
N ILE A 145 10.74 -15.29 3.72
CA ILE A 145 11.58 -15.01 2.55
C ILE A 145 13.02 -15.44 2.79
N TYR A 146 13.61 -15.01 3.89
CA TYR A 146 15.00 -15.35 4.22
C TYR A 146 15.18 -16.84 4.49
N HIS A 147 14.18 -17.52 5.05
CA HIS A 147 14.24 -18.95 5.27
C HIS A 147 14.17 -19.77 3.97
N ASN A 148 13.14 -19.51 3.16
CA ASN A 148 12.75 -20.40 2.08
C ASN A 148 13.35 -20.01 0.72
N PHE A 149 13.70 -18.74 0.52
CA PHE A 149 14.06 -18.22 -0.80
C PHE A 149 15.49 -17.67 -0.84
N LEU A 150 15.89 -16.88 0.16
CA LEU A 150 17.25 -16.33 0.21
C LEU A 150 18.24 -17.23 0.95
N VAL A 151 17.74 -18.23 1.68
CA VAL A 151 18.52 -19.23 2.42
C VAL A 151 19.56 -18.58 3.38
N ASP A 152 19.19 -17.43 3.94
CA ASP A 152 19.99 -16.73 4.97
C ASP A 152 19.46 -17.13 6.35
N ARG A 153 20.17 -18.06 6.98
CA ARG A 153 19.78 -18.61 8.27
C ARG A 153 19.86 -17.59 9.40
N GLU A 154 20.82 -16.66 9.34
CA GLU A 154 21.01 -15.67 10.38
C GLU A 154 19.87 -14.66 10.36
N MET A 155 19.59 -14.08 9.19
CA MET A 155 18.49 -13.13 9.02
C MET A 155 17.13 -13.78 9.25
N SER A 156 16.94 -15.02 8.78
CA SER A 156 15.72 -15.79 9.07
C SER A 156 15.49 -15.93 10.58
N LEU A 157 16.50 -16.37 11.33
CA LEU A 157 16.40 -16.54 12.78
C LEU A 157 16.10 -15.21 13.48
N PHE A 158 16.78 -14.14 13.07
CA PHE A 158 16.54 -12.78 13.58
C PHE A 158 15.06 -12.38 13.42
N PHE A 159 14.50 -12.52 12.22
CA PHE A 159 13.11 -12.14 11.97
C PHE A 159 12.10 -13.03 12.67
N TYR A 160 12.36 -14.35 12.76
CA TYR A 160 11.51 -15.24 13.55
C TYR A 160 11.48 -14.85 15.03
N GLN A 161 12.63 -14.50 15.62
CA GLN A 161 12.70 -14.07 17.01
C GLN A 161 11.90 -12.78 17.23
N LYS A 162 12.08 -11.78 16.35
CA LYS A 162 11.30 -10.53 16.41
C LYS A 162 9.80 -10.78 16.25
N ALA A 163 9.37 -11.61 15.30
CA ALA A 163 7.96 -11.96 15.14
C ALA A 163 7.40 -12.61 16.42
N ARG A 164 8.13 -13.54 17.04
CA ARG A 164 7.71 -14.18 18.29
C ARG A 164 7.55 -13.20 19.44
N THR A 165 8.48 -12.27 19.63
CA THR A 165 8.37 -11.27 20.71
C THR A 165 7.12 -10.41 20.55
N PHE A 166 6.85 -9.90 19.35
CA PHE A 166 5.63 -9.11 19.11
C PHE A 166 4.34 -9.92 19.27
N ALA A 167 4.33 -11.19 18.83
CA ALA A 167 3.17 -12.06 19.03
C ALA A 167 2.87 -12.26 20.53
N THR A 168 3.89 -12.47 21.36
CA THR A 168 3.71 -12.60 22.81
C THR A 168 3.19 -11.31 23.45
N GLU A 169 3.75 -10.15 23.09
CA GLU A 169 3.29 -8.86 23.62
C GLU A 169 1.84 -8.56 23.26
N LEU A 170 1.43 -8.82 22.02
CA LEU A 170 0.06 -8.60 21.56
C LEU A 170 -0.94 -9.57 22.21
N ASN A 171 -0.54 -10.81 22.46
CA ASN A 171 -1.36 -11.79 23.17
C ASN A 171 -1.57 -11.39 24.65
N ILE A 172 -0.52 -10.93 25.34
CA ILE A 172 -0.63 -10.44 26.73
C ILE A 172 -1.60 -9.25 26.80
N ARG A 173 -1.50 -8.30 25.86
CA ARG A 173 -2.41 -7.15 25.81
C ARG A 173 -3.87 -7.55 25.57
N ARG A 174 -4.13 -8.57 24.75
CA ARG A 174 -5.51 -9.09 24.54
C ARG A 174 -6.10 -9.71 25.80
N ILE A 175 -5.31 -10.48 26.54
CA ILE A 175 -5.76 -11.12 27.79
C ILE A 175 -6.11 -10.05 28.83
N ASN A 176 -5.30 -9.00 28.95
CA ASN A 176 -5.52 -7.91 29.91
C ASN A 176 -6.70 -6.98 29.56
N LEU A 177 -7.26 -7.08 28.35
CA LEU A 177 -8.41 -6.27 27.88
C LEU A 177 -9.73 -7.06 27.86
N ALA A 178 -9.74 -8.34 28.23
CA ALA A 178 -10.94 -9.13 28.38
C ALA A 178 -11.54 -8.92 29.79
N PRO A 179 -12.81 -8.49 29.92
CA PRO A 179 -13.52 -8.45 31.21
C PRO A 179 -13.93 -9.84 31.70
#